data_AF-A0A1D6IHP0-F1
#
_entry.id   AF-A0A1D6IHP0-F1
#
_cell.length_a   1.000
_cell.length_b   1.000
_cell.length_c   1.000
_cell.angle_alpha   90.00
_cell.angle_beta   90.00
_cell.angle_gamma   90.00
#
_symmetry.space_group_name_H-M   'P 1'
#
loop_
_entity.id
_entity.type
_entity.pdbx_description
1 polymer ?
#
loop_
_entity_poly.entity_id
_entity_poly.type
_entity_poly.pdbx_seq_one_letter_code
_entity_poly.pdbx_strand_id
1 'polypeptide(L)'
;MFSEALSKLNNVIRHPDARLPDNIMAYDNAVSALGKICQFHRDGIDAAQVVPAWLSCLPIKDDKVEAKVVHGQLCSMVERSDAEILGPHSQYLPKIVSIFAEVLCNGTELATDETRNRMVNVLRRFQQTLPPDFLASTFSNLQPQQQLLLQSILST
;
A
#
# COMPACT_ATOMS: atom_id res chain seq x y z
N MET A 1 -11.92 16.66 16.14
CA MET A 1 -11.98 15.23 16.53
C MET A 1 -11.08 14.38 15.62
N PHE A 2 -11.19 14.43 14.29
CA PHE A 2 -10.27 13.70 13.37
C PHE A 2 -8.85 14.27 13.30
N SER A 3 -8.70 15.60 13.36
CA SER A 3 -7.39 16.28 13.39
C SER A 3 -6.52 15.85 14.58
N GLU A 4 -7.13 15.61 15.74
CA GLU A 4 -6.42 15.15 16.94
C GLU A 4 -5.98 13.68 16.80
N ALA A 5 -6.85 12.81 16.28
CA ALA A 5 -6.51 11.41 16.01
C ALA A 5 -5.36 11.31 14.99
N LEU A 6 -5.44 12.07 13.89
CA LEU A 6 -4.36 12.17 12.91
C LEU A 6 -3.05 12.66 13.51
N SER A 7 -3.10 13.71 14.34
CA SER A 7 -1.91 14.23 15.02
C SER A 7 -1.27 13.17 15.91
N LYS A 8 -2.07 12.45 16.71
CA LYS A 8 -1.56 11.37 17.56
C LYS A 8 -0.96 10.21 16.77
N LEU A 9 -1.63 9.76 15.71
CA LEU A 9 -1.11 8.71 14.82
C LEU A 9 0.19 9.15 14.15
N ASN A 10 0.25 10.38 13.65
CA ASN A 10 1.45 10.94 13.02
C ASN A 10 2.62 11.02 14.00
N ASN A 11 2.37 11.34 15.28
CA ASN A 11 3.41 11.33 16.31
C ASN A 11 3.99 9.93 16.55
N VAL A 12 3.14 8.89 16.55
CA VAL A 12 3.61 7.49 16.67
C VAL A 12 4.42 7.08 15.45
N ILE A 13 3.89 7.34 14.24
CA ILE A 13 4.54 6.95 12.98
C ILE A 13 5.90 7.63 12.79
N ARG A 14 6.01 8.90 13.20
CA ARG A 14 7.24 9.70 13.05
C ARG A 14 8.18 9.62 14.24
N HIS A 15 7.83 8.87 15.29
CA HIS A 15 8.71 8.73 16.44
C HIS A 15 10.05 8.11 15.98
N PRO A 16 11.21 8.63 16.39
CA PRO A 16 12.51 8.12 15.93
C PRO A 16 12.67 6.62 16.21
N ASP A 17 12.11 6.16 17.34
CA ASP A 17 12.18 4.77 17.78
C ASP A 17 11.00 3.92 17.28
N ALA A 18 10.12 4.44 16.43
CA ALA A 18 8.89 3.74 16.02
C ALA A 18 9.17 2.38 15.36
N ARG A 19 10.32 2.25 14.71
CA ARG A 19 10.74 1.05 13.99
C ARG A 19 11.67 0.13 14.80
N LEU A 20 11.90 0.42 16.09
CA LEU A 20 12.61 -0.51 16.97
C LEU A 20 11.75 -1.75 17.23
N PRO A 21 12.35 -2.93 17.51
CA PRO A 21 11.62 -4.19 17.73
C PRO A 21 10.50 -4.09 18.76
N ASP A 22 10.71 -3.30 19.82
CA ASP A 22 9.71 -3.14 20.89
C ASP A 22 8.50 -2.27 20.47
N ASN A 23 8.67 -1.43 19.44
CA ASN A 23 7.68 -0.43 19.01
C ASN A 23 7.05 -0.73 17.64
N ILE A 24 7.64 -1.65 16.87
CA ILE A 24 7.27 -1.87 15.46
C ILE A 24 5.81 -2.30 15.30
N MET A 25 5.25 -3.07 16.25
CA MET A 25 3.83 -3.41 16.24
C MET A 25 2.94 -2.18 16.45
N ALA A 26 3.33 -1.26 17.33
CA ALA A 26 2.58 -0.01 17.54
C ALA A 26 2.65 0.90 16.31
N TYR A 27 3.81 0.93 15.63
CA TYR A 27 3.95 1.59 14.33
C TYR A 27 3.01 0.99 13.29
N ASP A 28 3.01 -0.33 13.12
CA ASP A 28 2.15 -1.04 12.17
C ASP A 28 0.66 -0.76 12.43
N ASN A 29 0.25 -0.80 13.69
CA ASN A 29 -1.13 -0.51 14.09
C ASN A 29 -1.50 0.94 13.79
N ALA A 30 -0.58 1.89 14.01
CA ALA A 30 -0.80 3.29 13.69
C ALA A 30 -0.92 3.53 12.18
N VAL A 31 -0.11 2.86 11.37
CA VAL A 31 -0.19 2.91 9.90
C VAL A 31 -1.50 2.31 9.39
N SER A 32 -1.96 1.20 9.96
CA SER A 32 -3.26 0.62 9.63
C SER A 32 -4.42 1.54 10.03
N ALA A 33 -4.38 2.15 11.22
CA ALA A 33 -5.37 3.13 11.66
C ALA A 33 -5.40 4.36 10.74
N LEU A 34 -4.24 4.83 10.28
CA LEU A 34 -4.16 5.91 9.30
C LEU A 34 -4.84 5.53 7.98
N GLY A 35 -4.64 4.29 7.51
CA GLY A 35 -5.34 3.76 6.34
C GLY A 35 -6.86 3.78 6.49
N LYS A 36 -7.38 3.34 7.65
CA LYS A 36 -8.83 3.40 7.98
C LYS A 36 -9.37 4.83 7.88
N ILE A 37 -8.62 5.83 8.35
CA ILE A 37 -8.98 7.26 8.21
C ILE A 37 -8.98 7.68 6.73
N CYS A 38 -7.94 7.32 5.96
CA CYS A 38 -7.86 7.61 4.52
C CYS A 38 -9.07 7.06 3.75
N GLN A 39 -9.58 5.87 4.11
CA GLN A 39 -10.72 5.26 3.43
C GLN A 39 -12.07 5.85 3.85
N PHE A 40 -12.33 5.97 5.15
CA PHE A 40 -13.68 6.25 5.65
C PHE A 40 -13.92 7.72 6.00
N HIS A 41 -12.86 8.52 6.15
CA HIS A 41 -12.94 9.91 6.61
C HIS A 41 -12.19 10.88 5.70
N ARG A 42 -12.13 10.57 4.40
CA ARG A 42 -11.41 11.37 3.38
C ARG A 42 -11.81 12.85 3.35
N ASP A 43 -13.09 13.17 3.57
CA ASP A 43 -13.60 14.54 3.54
C ASP A 43 -13.14 15.37 4.76
N GLY A 44 -12.63 14.70 5.80
CA GLY A 44 -12.16 15.31 7.04
C GLY A 44 -10.64 15.51 7.09
N ILE A 45 -9.90 15.21 6.03
CA ILE A 45 -8.43 15.22 5.99
C ILE A 45 -7.91 15.86 4.70
N ASP A 46 -6.67 16.39 4.74
CA ASP A 46 -5.96 16.77 3.52
C ASP A 46 -5.41 15.50 2.83
N ALA A 47 -6.25 14.85 2.01
CA ALA A 47 -5.90 13.61 1.35
C ALA A 47 -4.64 13.74 0.48
N ALA A 48 -4.39 14.91 -0.11
CA ALA A 48 -3.22 15.16 -0.96
C ALA A 48 -1.90 15.06 -0.17
N GLN A 49 -1.92 15.32 1.14
CA GLN A 49 -0.76 15.14 2.02
C GLN A 49 -0.76 13.79 2.74
N VAL A 50 -1.92 13.34 3.21
CA VAL A 50 -2.00 12.17 4.09
C VAL A 50 -1.83 10.87 3.31
N VAL A 51 -2.42 10.75 2.12
CA VAL A 51 -2.31 9.54 1.29
C VAL A 51 -0.87 9.21 0.90
N PRO A 52 -0.06 10.14 0.32
CA PRO A 52 1.32 9.81 -0.02
C PRO A 52 2.16 9.47 1.22
N ALA A 53 1.92 10.15 2.35
CA ALA A 53 2.58 9.81 3.61
C ALA A 53 2.24 8.38 4.07
N TRP A 54 0.96 8.00 4.04
CA TRP A 54 0.51 6.65 4.36
C TRP A 54 1.09 5.60 3.40
N LEU A 55 1.04 5.83 2.09
CA LEU A 55 1.65 4.92 1.09
C LEU A 55 3.16 4.75 1.30
N SER A 56 3.86 5.78 1.77
CA SER A 56 5.29 5.69 2.08
C SER A 56 5.61 4.76 3.25
N CYS A 57 4.65 4.55 4.15
CA CYS A 57 4.77 3.65 5.30
C CYS A 57 4.54 2.17 4.94
N LEU A 58 3.98 1.88 3.76
CA LEU A 58 3.64 0.53 3.31
C LEU A 58 4.75 -0.13 2.46
N PRO A 59 4.82 -1.47 2.46
CA PRO A 59 4.00 -2.40 3.27
C PRO A 59 4.45 -2.47 4.73
N ILE A 60 3.51 -2.73 5.64
CA ILE A 60 3.81 -3.12 7.02
C ILE A 60 3.98 -4.63 7.12
N LYS A 61 4.75 -5.12 8.10
CA LYS A 61 5.21 -6.52 8.08
C LYS A 61 5.19 -7.24 9.41
N ASP A 62 5.19 -6.54 10.52
CA ASP A 62 5.48 -7.13 11.83
C ASP A 62 4.17 -7.53 12.52
N ASP A 63 3.17 -6.66 12.53
CA ASP A 63 1.81 -7.04 12.91
C ASP A 63 1.08 -7.68 11.71
N LYS A 64 1.11 -9.01 11.64
CA LYS A 64 0.49 -9.78 10.54
C LYS A 64 -1.02 -9.60 10.46
N VAL A 65 -1.69 -9.30 11.58
CA VAL A 65 -3.14 -9.09 11.60
C VAL A 65 -3.44 -7.76 10.93
N GLU A 66 -2.76 -6.68 11.34
CA GLU A 66 -2.95 -5.37 10.73
C GLU A 66 -2.40 -5.30 9.30
N ALA A 67 -1.35 -6.05 8.97
CA ALA A 67 -0.85 -6.17 7.60
C ALA A 67 -1.94 -6.70 6.66
N LYS A 68 -2.62 -7.80 7.02
CA LYS A 68 -3.71 -8.35 6.21
C LYS A 68 -4.85 -7.35 6.01
N VAL A 69 -5.19 -6.59 7.06
CA VAL A 69 -6.23 -5.56 7.01
C VAL A 69 -5.83 -4.42 6.08
N VAL A 70 -4.66 -3.80 6.27
CA VAL A 70 -4.26 -2.60 5.54
C VAL A 70 -3.95 -2.89 4.07
N HIS A 71 -3.39 -4.06 3.75
CA HIS A 71 -3.13 -4.45 2.36
C HIS A 71 -4.43 -4.82 1.62
N GLY A 72 -5.38 -5.48 2.29
CA GLY A 72 -6.72 -5.71 1.75
C GLY A 72 -7.48 -4.41 1.52
N GLN A 73 -7.33 -3.46 2.44
CA GLN A 73 -7.86 -2.10 2.30
C GLN A 73 -7.26 -1.39 1.09
N LEU A 74 -5.93 -1.31 0.96
CA LEU A 74 -5.27 -0.70 -0.19
C LEU A 74 -5.74 -1.33 -1.50
N CYS A 75 -5.80 -2.67 -1.57
CA CYS A 75 -6.30 -3.39 -2.74
C CYS A 75 -7.72 -2.95 -3.12
N SER A 76 -8.62 -2.85 -2.13
CA SER A 76 -9.99 -2.39 -2.34
C SER A 76 -10.09 -0.96 -2.87
N MET A 77 -9.25 -0.04 -2.38
CA MET A 77 -9.23 1.35 -2.84
C MET A 77 -8.73 1.46 -4.29
N VAL A 78 -7.72 0.65 -4.64
CA VAL A 78 -7.17 0.61 -6.00
C VAL A 78 -8.14 -0.04 -7.00
N GLU A 79 -8.88 -1.07 -6.58
CA GLU A 79 -9.92 -1.70 -7.42
C GLU A 79 -11.00 -0.71 -7.81
N ARG A 80 -11.49 0.09 -6.84
CA ARG A 80 -12.46 1.17 -7.05
C ARG A 80 -11.91 2.35 -7.86
N SER A 81 -10.60 2.38 -8.09
CA SER A 81 -9.92 3.48 -8.78
C SER A 81 -10.10 4.82 -8.06
N ASP A 82 -9.99 4.80 -6.73
CA ASP A 82 -10.07 6.01 -5.90
C ASP A 82 -8.98 7.02 -6.35
N ALA A 83 -9.40 8.20 -6.82
CA ALA A 83 -8.52 9.18 -7.47
C ALA A 83 -7.40 9.69 -6.53
N GLU A 84 -7.69 9.80 -5.25
CA GLU A 84 -6.75 10.24 -4.21
C GLU A 84 -5.65 9.19 -3.99
N ILE A 85 -5.96 7.90 -4.11
CA ILE A 85 -5.01 6.79 -3.95
C ILE A 85 -4.11 6.64 -5.16
N LEU A 86 -4.66 6.76 -6.37
CA LEU A 86 -3.84 6.73 -7.58
C LEU A 86 -3.02 8.02 -7.75
N GLY A 87 -3.53 9.13 -7.21
CA GLY A 87 -2.97 10.45 -7.35
C GLY A 87 -3.21 11.06 -8.74
N PRO A 88 -2.95 12.37 -8.91
CA PRO A 88 -3.00 13.02 -10.21
C PRO A 88 -2.13 12.28 -11.24
N HIS A 89 -2.68 12.00 -12.42
CA HIS A 89 -2.00 11.26 -13.49
C HIS A 89 -1.43 9.89 -13.06
N SER A 90 -2.03 9.24 -12.07
CA SER A 90 -1.57 7.94 -11.54
C SER A 90 -0.15 7.97 -10.96
N GLN A 91 0.29 9.13 -10.44
CA GLN A 91 1.66 9.31 -9.94
C GLN A 91 2.05 8.37 -8.79
N TYR A 92 1.09 7.85 -8.02
CA TYR A 92 1.36 6.92 -6.92
C TYR A 92 1.35 5.45 -7.34
N LEU A 93 0.97 5.18 -8.59
CA LEU A 93 0.88 3.81 -9.11
C LEU A 93 2.20 3.03 -9.01
N PRO A 94 3.38 3.63 -9.28
CA PRO A 94 4.63 2.89 -9.14
C PRO A 94 4.88 2.40 -7.71
N LYS A 95 4.55 3.22 -6.71
CA LYS A 95 4.66 2.85 -5.29
C LYS A 95 3.64 1.76 -4.92
N ILE A 96 2.41 1.84 -5.43
CA ILE A 96 1.37 0.83 -5.21
C ILE A 96 1.80 -0.53 -5.78
N VAL A 97 2.33 -0.54 -7.01
CA VAL A 97 2.86 -1.75 -7.65
C VAL A 97 3.99 -2.36 -6.83
N SER A 98 4.91 -1.52 -6.32
CA SER A 98 5.99 -1.96 -5.43
C SER A 98 5.46 -2.62 -4.15
N ILE A 99 4.45 -2.01 -3.50
CA ILE A 99 3.80 -2.59 -2.32
C ILE A 99 3.16 -3.94 -2.66
N PHE A 100 2.41 -4.04 -3.77
CA PHE A 100 1.77 -5.30 -4.15
C PHE A 100 2.79 -6.39 -4.45
N ALA A 101 3.86 -6.07 -5.19
CA ALA A 101 4.92 -7.03 -5.49
C ALA A 101 5.56 -7.56 -4.20
N GLU A 102 5.84 -6.67 -3.25
CA GLU A 102 6.41 -7.04 -1.96
C GLU A 102 5.46 -7.91 -1.11
N VAL A 103 4.18 -7.56 -1.03
CA VAL A 103 3.16 -8.35 -0.34
C VAL A 103 3.03 -9.74 -0.97
N LEU A 104 3.00 -9.82 -2.29
CA LEU A 104 2.90 -11.09 -3.01
C LEU A 104 4.15 -11.98 -2.83
N CYS A 105 5.36 -11.38 -2.74
CA CYS A 105 6.60 -12.10 -2.43
C CYS A 105 6.59 -12.75 -1.03
N ASN A 106 5.89 -12.14 -0.06
CA ASN A 106 5.82 -12.63 1.32
C ASN A 106 4.70 -13.68 1.53
N GLY A 107 4.05 -14.15 0.47
CA GLY A 107 3.02 -15.19 0.57
C GLY A 107 1.80 -14.73 1.37
N THR A 108 1.29 -15.60 2.25
CA THR A 108 0.07 -15.38 3.05
C THR A 108 0.30 -14.66 4.36
N GLU A 109 1.54 -14.29 4.67
CA GLU A 109 1.91 -13.58 5.90
C GLU A 109 1.31 -12.18 5.94
N LEU A 110 1.38 -11.46 4.81
CA LEU A 110 1.02 -10.04 4.74
C LEU A 110 -0.37 -9.80 4.13
N ALA A 111 -0.99 -10.81 3.52
CA ALA A 111 -2.30 -10.72 2.90
C ALA A 111 -3.00 -12.09 2.87
N THR A 112 -4.33 -12.09 2.87
CA THR A 112 -5.12 -13.31 2.64
C THR A 112 -4.98 -13.78 1.18
N ASP A 113 -5.20 -15.06 0.90
CA ASP A 113 -5.16 -15.58 -0.48
C ASP A 113 -6.15 -14.85 -1.41
N GLU A 114 -7.33 -14.52 -0.88
CA GLU A 114 -8.30 -13.69 -1.61
C GLU A 114 -7.72 -12.32 -1.99
N THR A 115 -7.10 -11.62 -1.03
CA THR A 115 -6.47 -10.31 -1.27
C THR A 115 -5.34 -10.43 -2.27
N ARG A 116 -4.53 -11.49 -2.20
CA ARG A 116 -3.42 -11.72 -3.15
C ARG A 116 -3.95 -11.93 -4.56
N ASN A 117 -4.99 -12.74 -4.73
CA ASN A 117 -5.63 -12.95 -6.03
C ASN A 117 -6.20 -11.65 -6.61
N ARG A 118 -6.80 -10.82 -5.75
CA ARG A 118 -7.28 -9.48 -6.12
C ARG A 118 -6.14 -8.55 -6.56
N MET A 119 -5.02 -8.53 -5.83
CA MET A 119 -3.82 -7.77 -6.22
C MET A 119 -3.29 -8.22 -7.58
N VAL A 120 -3.23 -9.52 -7.84
CA VAL A 120 -2.84 -10.08 -9.15
C VAL A 120 -3.76 -9.58 -10.26
N ASN A 121 -5.08 -9.62 -10.05
CA ASN A 121 -6.05 -9.15 -11.04
C ASN A 121 -5.91 -7.65 -11.31
N VAL A 122 -5.63 -6.85 -10.28
CA VAL A 122 -5.34 -5.41 -10.44
C VAL A 122 -4.08 -5.19 -11.27
N LEU A 123 -3.00 -5.92 -10.99
CA LEU A 123 -1.73 -5.81 -11.74
C LEU A 123 -1.93 -6.19 -13.22
N ARG A 124 -2.68 -7.25 -13.51
CA ARG A 124 -3.05 -7.64 -14.88
C ARG A 124 -3.88 -6.57 -15.57
N ARG A 125 -4.84 -5.96 -14.86
CA ARG A 125 -5.62 -4.83 -15.38
C ARG A 125 -4.71 -3.67 -15.76
N PHE A 126 -3.76 -3.30 -14.89
CA PHE A 126 -2.79 -2.25 -15.20
C PHE A 126 -1.93 -2.57 -16.41
N GLN A 127 -1.54 -3.83 -16.60
CA GLN A 127 -0.82 -4.27 -17.80
C GLN A 127 -1.58 -4.00 -19.10
N GLN A 128 -2.91 -4.11 -19.06
CA GLN A 128 -3.77 -3.94 -20.23
C GLN A 128 -4.17 -2.48 -20.46
N THR A 129 -4.27 -1.67 -19.41
CA THR A 129 -4.81 -0.30 -19.49
C THR A 129 -3.75 0.80 -19.53
N LEU A 130 -2.53 0.54 -19.04
CA LEU A 130 -1.47 1.54 -18.95
C LEU A 130 -0.47 1.41 -20.11
N PRO A 131 0.19 2.52 -20.52
CA PRO A 131 1.24 2.48 -21.52
C PRO A 131 2.37 1.52 -21.13
N PRO A 132 2.89 0.69 -22.07
CA PRO A 132 3.98 -0.24 -21.78
C PRO A 132 5.21 0.41 -21.15
N ASP A 133 5.58 1.61 -21.60
CA ASP A 133 6.75 2.35 -21.08
C ASP A 133 6.61 2.75 -19.60
N PHE A 134 5.37 3.06 -19.17
CA PHE A 134 5.09 3.40 -17.78
C PHE A 134 5.22 2.18 -16.86
N LEU A 135 4.76 1.02 -17.33
CA LEU A 135 4.90 -0.23 -16.58
C LEU A 135 6.36 -0.71 -16.55
N ALA A 136 7.06 -0.63 -17.67
CA ALA A 136 8.46 -0.99 -17.77
C ALA A 136 9.32 -0.17 -16.79
N SER A 137 9.12 1.15 -16.75
CA SER A 137 9.83 2.03 -15.81
C SER A 137 9.44 1.78 -14.35
N THR A 138 8.17 1.44 -14.09
CA THR A 138 7.73 1.03 -12.75
C THR A 138 8.42 -0.27 -12.31
N PHE A 139 8.45 -1.28 -13.17
CA PHE A 139 9.01 -2.59 -12.85
C PHE A 139 10.52 -2.56 -12.72
N SER A 140 11.22 -1.74 -13.52
CA SER A 140 12.69 -1.60 -13.41
C SER A 140 13.15 -1.04 -12.07
N ASN A 141 12.29 -0.32 -11.34
CA ASN A 141 12.58 0.22 -10.02
C ASN A 141 12.40 -0.80 -8.88
N LEU A 142 11.88 -2.00 -9.17
CA LEU A 142 11.63 -3.04 -8.18
C LEU A 142 12.87 -3.90 -7.95
N GLN A 143 12.90 -4.62 -6.82
CA GLN A 143 13.96 -5.59 -6.54
C GLN A 143 13.91 -6.77 -7.52
N PRO A 144 15.04 -7.46 -7.82
CA PRO A 144 15.07 -8.57 -8.77
C PRO A 144 14.05 -9.67 -8.48
N GLN A 145 13.86 -10.03 -7.20
CA GLN A 145 12.87 -11.03 -6.79
C GLN A 145 11.43 -10.58 -7.09
N GLN A 146 11.12 -9.31 -6.87
CA GLN A 146 9.82 -8.73 -7.18
C GLN A 146 9.57 -8.70 -8.69
N GLN A 147 10.58 -8.35 -9.49
CA GLN A 147 10.49 -8.36 -10.95
C GLN A 147 10.18 -9.76 -11.49
N LEU A 148 10.90 -10.78 -11.04
CA LEU A 148 10.67 -12.18 -11.45
C LEU A 148 9.26 -12.65 -11.09
N LEU A 149 8.79 -12.32 -9.88
CA LEU A 149 7.43 -12.65 -9.45
C LEU A 149 6.38 -11.99 -10.35
N LEU A 150 6.53 -10.69 -10.62
CA LEU A 150 5.61 -9.97 -11.49
C LEU A 150 5.63 -10.53 -12.91
N GLN A 151 6.80 -10.84 -13.46
CA GLN A 151 6.92 -11.48 -14.78
C GLN A 151 6.18 -12.81 -14.83
N SER A 152 6.34 -13.67 -13.81
CA SER A 152 5.65 -14.96 -13.73
C SER A 152 4.12 -14.78 -13.65
N ILE A 153 3.64 -13.86 -12.83
CA ILE A 153 2.21 -13.58 -12.64
C ILE A 153 1.56 -13.01 -13.91
N LEU A 154 2.26 -12.12 -14.60
CA LEU A 154 1.74 -11.41 -15.77
C LEU A 154 1.91 -12.19 -17.09
N SER A 155 2.73 -13.25 -17.09
CA SER A 155 2.87 -14.16 -18.24
C SER A 155 1.86 -15.31 -18.23
N THR A 156 1.03 -15.41 -17.19
CA THR A 156 -0.03 -16.42 -17.00
C THR A 156 -1.40 -15.80 -17.21
#